data_AF-A0A937U9J2-F1
#
_entry.id   AF-A0A937U9J2-F1
#
_cell.length_a   1.000
_cell.length_b   1.000
_cell.length_c   1.000
_cell.angle_alpha   90.00
_cell.angle_beta   90.00
_cell.angle_gamma   90.00
#
_symmetry.space_group_name_H-M   'P 1'
#
loop_
_entity.id
_entity.type
_entity.pdbx_description
1 polymer ?
#
loop_
_entity_poly.entity_id
_entity_poly.type
_entity_poly.pdbx_seq_one_letter_code
_entity_poly.pdbx_strand_id
1 'polypeptide(L)'
;MKHELLQPINFIGGVWHGAFLAIGMALVDTNTVIPAFISDLTGSPIWVGGLATLLAIAGAVPQVFVAWFVEPLQRKKMILLTAVYLRSMTWAALGLLLVIAGANRPKLVLWGLVVLLGLFSAGGALGGVPYTDIIGKIIPAKMRGRFFAFRQATGSLLSIGAAAIAGIVLRFNYPANYATLFFLSALSLSIASVGIWAMREPPADKGAQQRLGLVSYFRSLGKPFRAIYKLAFVTLLTGFSLMAIPFYIVAAKQLFNAPPEATAFCIAALVAGSLAANFA
;
A
#
# COMPACT_ATOMS: atom_id res chain seq x y z
N MET A 1 28.36 -14.45 15.34
CA MET A 1 28.09 -15.72 14.63
C MET A 1 26.62 -15.95 14.26
N LYS A 2 25.64 -16.16 15.17
CA LYS A 2 24.23 -16.40 14.76
C LYS A 2 23.58 -15.22 14.00
N HIS A 3 23.97 -13.98 14.30
CA HIS A 3 23.45 -12.79 13.63
C HIS A 3 23.90 -12.63 12.16
N GLU A 4 25.09 -13.11 11.80
CA GLU A 4 25.61 -12.99 10.41
C GLU A 4 24.99 -14.03 9.48
N LEU A 5 24.74 -15.24 9.98
CA LEU A 5 24.11 -16.33 9.20
C LEU A 5 22.66 -16.03 8.80
N LEU A 6 21.96 -15.16 9.54
CA LEU A 6 20.57 -14.80 9.27
C LEU A 6 20.41 -13.57 8.35
N GLN A 7 21.50 -12.83 8.10
CA GLN A 7 21.48 -11.65 7.22
C GLN A 7 20.97 -11.95 5.80
N PRO A 8 21.45 -12.99 5.08
CA PRO A 8 20.97 -13.27 3.73
C PRO A 8 19.48 -13.64 3.70
N ILE A 9 19.02 -14.42 4.68
CA ILE A 9 17.59 -14.82 4.78
C ILE A 9 16.71 -13.59 5.04
N ASN A 10 17.11 -12.72 5.96
CA ASN A 10 16.37 -11.50 6.27
C ASN A 10 16.36 -10.52 5.08
N PHE A 11 17.48 -10.41 4.36
CA PHE A 11 17.59 -9.60 3.16
C PHE A 11 16.66 -10.13 2.06
N ILE A 12 16.76 -11.41 1.72
CA ILE A 12 15.94 -12.06 0.68
C ILE A 12 14.46 -12.02 1.06
N GLY A 13 14.11 -12.32 2.31
CA GLY A 13 12.73 -12.27 2.79
C GLY A 13 12.12 -10.87 2.68
N GLY A 14 12.91 -9.82 2.89
CA GLY A 14 12.46 -8.43 2.72
C GLY A 14 12.33 -7.97 1.30
N VAL A 15 13.23 -8.42 0.42
CA VAL A 15 13.11 -8.20 -1.02
C VAL A 15 11.91 -8.96 -1.58
N TRP A 16 11.71 -10.23 -1.18
CA TRP A 16 10.54 -11.04 -1.53
C TRP A 16 9.24 -10.37 -1.13
N HIS A 17 9.12 -9.97 0.14
CA HIS A 17 7.93 -9.28 0.61
C HIS A 17 7.67 -7.99 -0.19
N GLY A 18 8.71 -7.18 -0.43
CA GLY A 18 8.58 -5.95 -1.20
C GLY A 18 8.19 -6.18 -2.67
N ALA A 19 8.75 -7.21 -3.29
CA ALA A 19 8.46 -7.60 -4.67
C ALA A 19 6.98 -7.97 -4.87
N PHE A 20 6.45 -8.89 -4.06
CA PHE A 20 5.05 -9.31 -4.15
C PHE A 20 4.07 -8.23 -3.66
N LEU A 21 4.47 -7.43 -2.67
CA LEU A 21 3.72 -6.24 -2.29
C LEU A 21 3.58 -5.28 -3.48
N ALA A 22 4.66 -5.04 -4.23
CA ALA A 22 4.64 -4.16 -5.41
C ALA A 22 3.71 -4.69 -6.51
N ILE A 23 3.77 -5.99 -6.82
CA ILE A 23 2.81 -6.65 -7.74
C ILE A 23 1.37 -6.42 -7.27
N GLY A 24 1.10 -6.74 -6.00
CA GLY A 24 -0.24 -6.63 -5.44
C GLY A 24 -0.78 -5.21 -5.52
N MET A 25 0.05 -4.21 -5.21
CA MET A 25 -0.29 -2.79 -5.29
C MET A 25 -0.49 -2.31 -6.73
N ALA A 26 0.32 -2.77 -7.69
CA ALA A 26 0.19 -2.38 -9.10
C ALA A 26 -1.11 -2.89 -9.73
N LEU A 27 -1.54 -4.12 -9.38
CA LEU A 27 -2.79 -4.71 -9.89
C LEU A 27 -4.05 -3.95 -9.44
N VAL A 28 -3.97 -3.25 -8.30
CA VAL A 28 -5.09 -2.49 -7.69
C VAL A 28 -4.67 -1.05 -7.44
N ASP A 29 -3.88 -0.51 -8.36
CA ASP A 29 -3.27 0.79 -8.20
C ASP A 29 -4.32 1.87 -7.92
N THR A 30 -4.10 2.61 -6.83
CA THR A 30 -5.07 3.56 -6.28
C THR A 30 -5.18 4.84 -7.10
N ASN A 31 -4.30 5.02 -8.07
CA ASN A 31 -4.23 6.18 -8.95
C ASN A 31 -4.80 5.89 -10.35
N THR A 32 -5.01 4.62 -10.70
CA THR A 32 -5.41 4.22 -12.04
C THR A 32 -6.56 3.21 -12.01
N VAL A 33 -6.34 1.99 -11.51
CA VAL A 33 -7.33 0.90 -11.47
C VAL A 33 -8.52 1.25 -10.59
N ILE A 34 -8.30 1.73 -9.37
CA ILE A 34 -9.38 2.06 -8.43
C ILE A 34 -10.21 3.26 -8.92
N PRO A 35 -9.63 4.37 -9.37
CA PRO A 35 -10.38 5.45 -10.02
C PRO A 35 -11.18 5.00 -11.25
N ALA A 36 -10.59 4.17 -12.12
CA ALA A 36 -11.28 3.61 -13.27
C ALA A 36 -12.48 2.75 -12.85
N PHE A 37 -12.32 1.92 -11.81
CA PHE A 37 -13.40 1.12 -11.26
C PHE A 37 -14.53 1.97 -10.69
N ILE A 38 -14.21 2.98 -9.87
CA ILE A 38 -15.22 3.87 -9.29
C ILE A 38 -15.95 4.65 -10.39
N SER A 39 -15.23 5.09 -11.42
CA SER A 39 -15.83 5.73 -12.59
C SER A 39 -16.79 4.80 -13.32
N ASP A 40 -16.43 3.53 -13.53
CA ASP A 40 -17.32 2.55 -14.17
C ASP A 40 -18.55 2.22 -13.31
N LEU A 41 -18.40 2.23 -11.98
CA LEU A 41 -19.47 1.91 -11.04
C LEU A 41 -20.46 3.06 -10.82
N THR A 42 -19.96 4.31 -10.81
CA THR A 42 -20.74 5.49 -10.38
C THR A 42 -20.93 6.54 -11.46
N GLY A 43 -20.09 6.57 -12.49
CA GLY A 43 -20.05 7.63 -13.50
C GLY A 43 -19.67 9.01 -12.95
N SER A 44 -19.20 9.11 -11.70
CA SER A 44 -19.10 10.39 -10.99
C SER A 44 -17.67 10.69 -10.51
N PRO A 45 -17.06 11.79 -10.99
CA PRO A 45 -15.75 12.24 -10.52
C PRO A 45 -15.71 12.58 -9.01
N ILE A 46 -16.85 12.96 -8.44
CA ILE A 46 -16.97 13.28 -7.00
C ILE A 46 -16.68 12.04 -6.16
N TRP A 47 -17.16 10.86 -6.57
CA TRP A 47 -16.89 9.60 -5.88
C TRP A 47 -15.41 9.21 -5.98
N VAL A 48 -14.75 9.47 -7.11
CA VAL A 48 -13.31 9.22 -7.30
C VAL A 48 -12.49 10.05 -6.32
N GLY A 49 -12.72 11.37 -6.28
CA GLY A 49 -12.00 12.29 -5.38
C GLY A 49 -12.33 12.06 -3.91
N GLY A 50 -13.60 11.82 -3.59
CA GLY A 50 -14.05 11.53 -2.22
C GLY A 50 -13.40 10.27 -1.66
N LEU A 51 -13.31 9.21 -2.48
CA LEU A 51 -12.68 7.98 -2.03
C LEU A 51 -11.16 8.08 -1.90
N ALA A 52 -10.48 8.75 -2.83
CA ALA A 52 -9.05 9.03 -2.72
C ALA A 52 -8.73 9.79 -1.41
N THR A 53 -9.57 10.77 -1.07
CA THR A 53 -9.47 11.52 0.19
C THR A 53 -9.70 10.63 1.40
N LEU A 54 -10.73 9.79 1.37
CA LEU A 54 -11.02 8.81 2.44
C LEU A 54 -9.83 7.88 2.67
N LEU A 55 -9.22 7.37 1.59
CA LEU A 55 -8.07 6.47 1.69
C LEU A 55 -6.85 7.15 2.32
N ALA A 56 -6.59 8.41 1.97
CA ALA A 56 -5.53 9.19 2.57
C ALA A 56 -5.75 9.37 4.09
N ILE A 57 -6.97 9.75 4.50
CA ILE A 57 -7.32 9.92 5.92
C ILE A 57 -7.24 8.58 6.67
N ALA A 58 -7.80 7.52 6.10
CA ALA A 58 -7.81 6.18 6.69
C ALA A 58 -6.41 5.55 6.79
N GLY A 59 -5.44 6.04 6.02
CA GLY A 59 -4.04 5.64 6.14
C GLY A 59 -3.28 6.47 7.17
N ALA A 60 -3.46 7.80 7.15
CA ALA A 60 -2.68 8.71 7.97
C ALA A 60 -3.11 8.73 9.46
N VAL A 61 -4.43 8.79 9.73
CA VAL A 61 -4.94 8.97 11.10
C VAL A 61 -4.63 7.75 11.98
N PRO A 62 -4.89 6.50 11.55
CA PRO A 62 -4.58 5.34 12.38
C PRO A 62 -3.08 5.21 12.65
N GLN A 63 -2.22 5.66 11.73
CA GLN A 63 -0.76 5.50 11.85
C GLN A 63 -0.20 6.11 13.15
N VAL A 64 -0.76 7.23 13.62
CA VAL A 64 -0.32 7.88 14.88
C VAL A 64 -0.67 7.02 16.09
N PHE A 65 -1.86 6.42 16.11
CA PHE A 65 -2.29 5.53 17.19
C PHE A 65 -1.56 4.19 17.16
N VAL A 66 -1.31 3.67 15.95
CA VAL A 66 -0.53 2.45 15.74
C VAL A 66 0.89 2.64 16.25
N ALA A 67 1.54 3.77 15.96
CA ALA A 67 2.87 4.05 16.48
C ALA A 67 2.89 3.97 18.01
N TRP A 68 1.95 4.64 18.69
CA TRP A 68 1.82 4.58 20.15
C TRP A 68 1.54 3.15 20.70
N PHE A 69 0.81 2.31 19.96
CA PHE A 69 0.53 0.92 20.37
C PHE A 69 1.70 -0.03 20.12
N VAL A 70 2.40 0.15 19.00
CA VAL A 70 3.43 -0.79 18.51
C VAL A 70 4.81 -0.49 19.09
N GLU A 71 5.14 0.78 19.32
CA GLU A 71 6.46 1.22 19.81
C GLU A 71 6.99 0.44 21.03
N PRO A 72 6.20 0.18 22.10
CA PRO A 72 6.69 -0.54 23.29
C PRO A 72 6.89 -2.05 23.09
N LEU A 73 6.45 -2.62 21.96
CA LEU A 73 6.46 -4.07 21.75
C LEU A 73 7.86 -4.59 21.43
N GLN A 74 8.23 -5.66 22.13
CA GLN A 74 9.50 -6.38 21.97
C GLN A 74 9.65 -7.01 20.58
N ARG A 75 8.54 -7.52 20.01
CA ARG A 75 8.47 -8.11 18.67
C ARG A 75 7.23 -7.61 17.95
N LYS A 76 7.40 -7.22 16.69
CA LYS A 76 6.37 -6.55 15.88
C LYS A 76 5.97 -7.37 14.65
N LYS A 77 6.68 -8.47 14.37
CA LYS A 77 6.43 -9.38 13.23
C LYS A 77 4.98 -9.86 13.14
N MET A 78 4.36 -10.24 14.27
CA MET A 78 2.97 -10.73 14.24
C MET A 78 1.99 -9.64 13.85
N ILE A 79 2.18 -8.40 14.30
CA ILE A 79 1.35 -7.27 13.89
C ILE A 79 1.52 -6.98 12.41
N LEU A 80 2.76 -7.04 11.91
CA LEU A 80 3.02 -6.90 10.47
C LEU A 80 2.30 -7.98 9.65
N LEU A 81 2.31 -9.24 10.10
CA LEU A 81 1.57 -10.32 9.45
C LEU A 81 0.07 -10.09 9.49
N THR A 82 -0.49 -9.71 10.64
CA THR A 82 -1.93 -9.37 10.77
C THR A 82 -2.30 -8.25 9.81
N ALA A 83 -1.48 -7.21 9.68
CA ALA A 83 -1.70 -6.12 8.75
C ALA A 83 -1.71 -6.56 7.28
N VAL A 84 -0.77 -7.44 6.88
CA VAL A 84 -0.71 -7.97 5.51
C VAL A 84 -1.89 -8.90 5.23
N TYR A 85 -2.25 -9.78 6.16
CA TYR A 85 -3.42 -10.64 5.98
C TYR A 85 -4.72 -9.86 5.96
N LEU A 86 -4.87 -8.82 6.79
CA LEU A 86 -6.01 -7.91 6.75
C LEU A 86 -6.16 -7.29 5.35
N ARG A 87 -5.06 -6.76 4.78
CA ARG A 87 -5.04 -6.18 3.43
C ARG A 87 -5.34 -7.22 2.34
N SER A 88 -4.82 -8.43 2.48
CA SER A 88 -5.13 -9.53 1.56
C SER A 88 -6.61 -9.90 1.61
N MET A 89 -7.16 -10.05 2.81
CA MET A 89 -8.57 -10.37 3.05
C MET A 89 -9.49 -9.27 2.54
N THR A 90 -9.13 -7.98 2.67
CA THR A 90 -9.94 -6.89 2.11
C THR A 90 -10.06 -6.98 0.59
N TRP A 91 -8.98 -7.32 -0.11
CA TRP A 91 -9.04 -7.52 -1.56
C TRP A 91 -9.82 -8.77 -1.95
N ALA A 92 -9.62 -9.88 -1.25
CA ALA A 92 -10.39 -11.10 -1.48
C ALA A 92 -11.90 -10.87 -1.23
N ALA A 93 -12.25 -10.13 -0.17
CA ALA A 93 -13.62 -9.75 0.13
C ALA A 93 -14.21 -8.85 -0.95
N LEU A 94 -13.44 -7.89 -1.50
CA LEU A 94 -13.89 -7.06 -2.62
C LEU A 94 -14.10 -7.87 -3.90
N GLY A 95 -13.20 -8.80 -4.22
CA GLY A 95 -13.35 -9.72 -5.34
C GLY A 95 -14.63 -10.56 -5.19
N LEU A 96 -14.85 -11.12 -4.00
CA LEU A 96 -16.04 -11.90 -3.69
C LEU A 96 -17.32 -11.05 -3.76
N LEU A 97 -17.27 -9.82 -3.24
CA LEU A 97 -18.38 -8.86 -3.31
C LEU A 97 -18.79 -8.60 -4.76
N LEU A 98 -17.82 -8.43 -5.66
CA LEU A 98 -18.07 -8.24 -7.09
C LEU A 98 -18.67 -9.49 -7.75
N VAL A 99 -18.21 -10.69 -7.39
CA VAL A 99 -18.78 -11.94 -7.92
C VAL A 99 -20.24 -12.12 -7.49
N ILE A 100 -20.56 -11.83 -6.23
CA ILE A 100 -21.91 -12.04 -5.68
C ILE A 100 -22.87 -10.93 -6.10
N ALA A 101 -22.41 -9.68 -6.05
CA ALA A 101 -23.29 -8.52 -6.09
C ALA A 101 -23.06 -7.59 -7.29
N GLY A 102 -21.95 -7.75 -8.03
CA GLY A 102 -21.41 -6.83 -9.05
C GLY A 102 -22.42 -5.95 -9.79
N ALA A 103 -22.79 -6.34 -11.01
CA ALA A 103 -23.71 -5.56 -11.85
C ALA A 103 -25.13 -5.46 -11.28
N ASN A 104 -25.52 -6.42 -10.43
CA ASN A 104 -26.89 -6.54 -9.92
C ASN A 104 -27.20 -5.58 -8.76
N ARG A 105 -26.19 -5.14 -7.98
CA ARG A 105 -26.36 -4.33 -6.77
C ARG A 105 -25.24 -3.28 -6.62
N PRO A 106 -25.16 -2.30 -7.54
CA PRO A 106 -24.05 -1.33 -7.58
C PRO A 106 -23.90 -0.50 -6.30
N LYS A 107 -25.02 -0.16 -5.61
CA LYS A 107 -24.98 0.55 -4.32
C LYS A 107 -24.30 -0.26 -3.22
N LEU A 108 -24.53 -1.58 -3.18
CA LEU A 108 -23.92 -2.48 -2.21
C LEU A 108 -22.42 -2.61 -2.48
N VAL A 109 -22.04 -2.73 -3.76
CA VAL A 109 -20.63 -2.74 -4.19
C VAL A 109 -19.93 -1.43 -3.79
N LEU A 110 -20.58 -0.28 -4.01
CA LEU A 110 -20.00 1.03 -3.71
C LEU A 110 -19.73 1.21 -2.21
N TRP A 111 -20.72 0.95 -1.34
CA TRP A 111 -20.53 1.06 0.10
C TRP A 111 -19.58 -0.01 0.66
N GLY A 112 -19.62 -1.23 0.11
CA GLY A 112 -18.64 -2.26 0.44
C GLY A 112 -17.22 -1.84 0.07
N LEU A 113 -17.04 -1.20 -1.08
CA LEU A 113 -15.77 -0.61 -1.51
C LEU A 113 -15.28 0.48 -0.54
N VAL A 114 -16.15 1.39 -0.11
CA VAL A 114 -15.82 2.43 0.89
C VAL A 114 -15.28 1.79 2.18
N VAL A 115 -16.01 0.82 2.74
CA VAL A 115 -15.64 0.18 4.00
C VAL A 115 -14.36 -0.65 3.87
N LEU A 116 -14.28 -1.51 2.85
CA LEU A 116 -13.17 -2.44 2.67
C LEU A 116 -11.88 -1.71 2.27
N LEU A 117 -11.94 -0.66 1.45
CA LEU A 117 -10.78 0.15 1.12
C LEU A 117 -10.33 1.03 2.30
N GLY A 118 -11.26 1.51 3.13
CA GLY A 118 -10.92 2.13 4.41
C GLY A 118 -10.14 1.18 5.32
N LEU A 119 -10.60 -0.07 5.44
CA LEU A 119 -9.93 -1.11 6.22
C LEU A 119 -8.57 -1.50 5.62
N PHE A 120 -8.46 -1.57 4.30
CA PHE A 120 -7.20 -1.79 3.59
C PHE A 120 -6.18 -0.69 3.90
N SER A 121 -6.61 0.57 3.89
CA SER A 121 -5.75 1.72 4.20
C SER A 121 -5.30 1.71 5.66
N ALA A 122 -6.21 1.42 6.59
CA ALA A 122 -5.89 1.25 8.01
C ALA A 122 -4.92 0.07 8.25
N GLY A 123 -5.09 -1.03 7.51
CA GLY A 123 -4.14 -2.15 7.50
C GLY A 123 -2.74 -1.72 7.01
N GLY A 124 -2.67 -0.78 6.07
CA GLY A 124 -1.40 -0.18 5.64
C GLY A 124 -0.71 0.58 6.77
N ALA A 125 -1.46 1.39 7.52
CA ALA A 125 -0.98 2.10 8.69
C ALA A 125 -0.47 1.14 9.77
N LEU A 126 -1.22 0.07 10.03
CA LEU A 126 -0.87 -1.01 10.96
C LEU A 126 0.43 -1.72 10.57
N GLY A 127 0.68 -1.94 9.27
CA GLY A 127 1.86 -2.65 8.79
C GLY A 127 3.10 -1.76 8.63
N GLY A 128 2.92 -0.50 8.24
CA GLY A 128 4.02 0.40 7.88
C GLY A 128 5.00 0.66 9.03
N VAL A 129 4.47 0.94 10.24
CA VAL A 129 5.30 1.24 11.41
C VAL A 129 6.09 0.01 11.91
N PRO A 130 5.46 -1.17 12.11
CA PRO A 130 6.21 -2.41 12.35
C PRO A 130 7.26 -2.73 11.29
N TYR A 131 6.93 -2.55 10.01
CA TYR A 131 7.82 -2.92 8.92
C TYR A 131 9.14 -2.14 8.96
N THR A 132 9.07 -0.81 9.06
CA THR A 132 10.27 0.03 9.09
C THR A 132 11.13 -0.25 10.31
N ASP A 133 10.53 -0.50 11.47
CA ASP A 133 11.22 -0.89 12.70
C ASP A 133 11.92 -2.25 12.58
N ILE A 134 11.22 -3.27 12.05
CA ILE A 134 11.78 -4.61 11.83
C ILE A 134 12.96 -4.54 10.87
N ILE A 135 12.82 -3.86 9.74
CA ILE A 135 13.93 -3.67 8.78
C ILE A 135 15.11 -2.95 9.44
N GLY A 136 14.84 -1.94 10.27
CA GLY A 136 15.85 -1.26 11.07
C GLY A 136 16.64 -2.20 11.99
N LYS A 137 15.98 -3.18 12.61
CA LYS A 137 16.61 -4.18 13.48
C LYS A 137 17.38 -5.25 12.71
N ILE A 138 16.83 -5.75 11.60
CA ILE A 138 17.36 -6.94 10.92
C ILE A 138 18.39 -6.62 9.84
N ILE A 139 18.36 -5.41 9.26
CA ILE A 139 19.28 -5.00 8.19
C ILE A 139 20.34 -4.03 8.75
N PRO A 140 21.64 -4.37 8.70
CA PRO A 140 22.73 -3.50 9.14
C PRO A 140 22.69 -2.15 8.42
N ALA A 141 23.00 -1.06 9.14
CA ALA A 141 22.92 0.30 8.59
C ALA A 141 23.68 0.49 7.27
N LYS A 142 24.88 -0.10 7.15
CA LYS A 142 25.72 -0.06 5.93
C LYS A 142 25.08 -0.75 4.71
N MET A 143 24.13 -1.66 4.92
CA MET A 143 23.46 -2.42 3.86
C MET A 143 22.05 -1.92 3.54
N ARG A 144 21.49 -1.01 4.34
CA ARG A 144 20.11 -0.52 4.15
C ARG A 144 19.91 0.13 2.77
N GLY A 145 20.88 0.91 2.30
CA GLY A 145 20.84 1.50 0.96
C GLY A 145 20.72 0.45 -0.14
N ARG A 146 21.60 -0.58 -0.10
CA ARG A 146 21.52 -1.72 -1.03
C ARG A 146 20.20 -2.48 -0.92
N PHE A 147 19.71 -2.71 0.30
CA PHE A 147 18.42 -3.39 0.53
C PHE A 147 17.26 -2.66 -0.14
N PHE A 148 17.14 -1.34 0.09
CA PHE A 148 16.07 -0.55 -0.52
C PHE A 148 16.24 -0.42 -2.03
N ALA A 149 17.47 -0.31 -2.54
CA ALA A 149 17.74 -0.32 -3.98
C ALA A 149 17.29 -1.64 -4.65
N PHE A 150 17.68 -2.80 -4.10
CA PHE A 150 17.24 -4.09 -4.62
C PHE A 150 15.73 -4.27 -4.52
N ARG A 151 15.13 -3.93 -3.38
CA ARG A 151 13.68 -3.99 -3.17
C ARG A 151 12.94 -3.10 -4.17
N GLN A 152 13.42 -1.88 -4.42
CA GLN A 152 12.77 -0.95 -5.35
C GLN A 152 12.95 -1.40 -6.80
N ALA A 153 14.15 -1.84 -7.18
CA ALA A 153 14.42 -2.34 -8.53
C ALA A 153 13.55 -3.57 -8.86
N THR A 154 13.53 -4.58 -7.99
CA THR A 154 12.70 -5.77 -8.19
C THR A 154 11.21 -5.45 -8.15
N GLY A 155 10.77 -4.62 -7.20
CA GLY A 155 9.39 -4.19 -7.11
C GLY A 155 8.92 -3.45 -8.36
N SER A 156 9.73 -2.52 -8.88
CA SER A 156 9.36 -1.73 -10.07
C SER A 156 9.29 -2.58 -11.33
N LEU A 157 10.26 -3.48 -11.54
CA LEU A 157 10.24 -4.40 -12.68
C LEU A 157 9.01 -5.30 -12.65
N LEU A 158 8.69 -5.86 -11.48
CA LEU A 158 7.52 -6.71 -11.31
C LEU A 158 6.20 -5.93 -11.42
N SER A 159 6.16 -4.68 -10.98
CA SER A 159 5.00 -3.80 -11.16
C SER A 159 4.71 -3.52 -12.64
N ILE A 160 5.73 -3.41 -13.50
CA ILE A 160 5.52 -3.28 -14.95
C ILE A 160 4.87 -4.55 -15.52
N GLY A 161 5.34 -5.73 -15.11
CA GLY A 161 4.70 -7.00 -15.49
C GLY A 161 3.26 -7.09 -14.97
N ALA A 162 3.02 -6.69 -13.72
CA ALA A 162 1.69 -6.62 -13.12
C ALA A 162 0.77 -5.64 -13.85
N ALA A 163 1.28 -4.50 -14.32
CA ALA A 163 0.53 -3.55 -15.14
C ALA A 163 0.10 -4.17 -16.47
N ALA A 164 0.99 -4.91 -17.15
CA ALA A 164 0.64 -5.61 -18.38
C ALA A 164 -0.46 -6.66 -18.15
N ILE A 165 -0.36 -7.43 -17.05
CA ILE A 165 -1.42 -8.37 -16.63
C ILE A 165 -2.72 -7.61 -16.39
N ALA A 166 -2.67 -6.48 -15.68
CA ALA A 166 -3.85 -5.67 -15.40
C ALA A 166 -4.51 -5.17 -16.69
N GLY A 167 -3.73 -4.70 -17.67
CA GLY A 167 -4.24 -4.29 -18.98
C GLY A 167 -4.98 -5.42 -19.72
N ILE A 168 -4.42 -6.64 -19.70
CA ILE A 168 -5.08 -7.81 -20.31
C ILE A 168 -6.38 -8.14 -19.58
N VAL A 169 -6.36 -8.20 -18.26
CA VAL A 169 -7.53 -8.54 -17.43
C VAL A 169 -8.64 -7.48 -17.56
N LEU A 170 -8.29 -6.21 -17.73
CA LEU A 170 -9.24 -5.12 -17.92
C LEU A 170 -10.03 -5.20 -19.24
N ARG A 171 -9.62 -6.03 -20.20
CA ARG A 171 -10.39 -6.34 -21.43
C ARG A 171 -11.64 -7.17 -21.17
N PHE A 172 -11.69 -7.88 -20.04
CA PHE A 172 -12.89 -8.64 -19.69
C PHE A 172 -14.03 -7.72 -19.29
N ASN A 173 -15.25 -8.24 -19.42
CA ASN A 173 -16.44 -7.48 -19.06
C ASN A 173 -16.54 -7.26 -17.54
N TYR A 174 -17.05 -6.10 -17.15
CA TYR A 174 -17.46 -5.83 -15.78
C TYR A 174 -18.54 -6.85 -15.34
N PRO A 175 -18.47 -7.42 -14.12
CA PRO A 175 -17.54 -7.17 -13.01
C PRO A 175 -16.29 -8.08 -12.97
N ALA A 176 -16.16 -9.01 -13.93
CA ALA A 176 -15.15 -10.07 -13.90
C ALA A 176 -13.72 -9.53 -13.98
N ASN A 177 -13.50 -8.44 -14.73
CA ASN A 177 -12.22 -7.74 -14.81
C ASN A 177 -11.69 -7.32 -13.42
N TYR A 178 -12.42 -6.47 -12.70
CA TYR A 178 -11.99 -5.96 -11.40
C TYR A 178 -11.97 -7.05 -10.32
N ALA A 179 -12.93 -8.00 -10.35
CA ALA A 179 -12.91 -9.12 -9.42
C ALA A 179 -11.60 -9.93 -9.54
N THR A 180 -11.17 -10.20 -10.78
CA THR A 180 -9.92 -10.91 -11.06
C THR A 180 -8.71 -10.13 -10.55
N LEU A 181 -8.64 -8.82 -10.78
CA LEU A 181 -7.55 -7.97 -10.25
C LEU A 181 -7.49 -8.01 -8.72
N PHE A 182 -8.63 -7.94 -8.04
CA PHE A 182 -8.70 -7.99 -6.59
C PHE A 182 -8.25 -9.36 -6.04
N PHE A 183 -8.66 -10.46 -6.65
CA PHE A 183 -8.17 -11.79 -6.26
C PHE A 183 -6.66 -11.97 -6.52
N LEU A 184 -6.15 -11.50 -7.65
CA LEU A 184 -4.71 -11.55 -7.95
C LEU A 184 -3.90 -10.70 -6.96
N SER A 185 -4.42 -9.53 -6.56
CA SER A 185 -3.78 -8.71 -5.53
C SER A 185 -3.78 -9.39 -4.17
N ALA A 186 -4.92 -9.96 -3.76
CA ALA A 186 -5.02 -10.74 -2.52
C ALA A 186 -4.03 -11.91 -2.50
N LEU A 187 -3.97 -12.69 -3.59
CA LEU A 187 -3.02 -13.79 -3.74
C LEU A 187 -1.57 -13.29 -3.63
N SER A 188 -1.24 -12.21 -4.33
CA SER A 188 0.10 -11.62 -4.29
C SER A 188 0.49 -11.17 -2.88
N LEU A 189 -0.40 -10.50 -2.14
CA LEU A 189 -0.16 -10.12 -0.74
C LEU A 189 -0.01 -11.33 0.19
N SER A 190 -0.78 -12.39 -0.05
CA SER A 190 -0.64 -13.65 0.68
C SER A 190 0.73 -14.28 0.42
N ILE A 191 1.22 -14.28 -0.82
CA ILE A 191 2.57 -14.76 -1.16
C ILE A 191 3.65 -13.83 -0.56
N ALA A 192 3.40 -12.51 -0.51
CA ALA A 192 4.28 -11.55 0.12
C ALA A 192 4.48 -11.83 1.62
N SER A 193 3.48 -12.41 2.30
CA SER A 193 3.57 -12.77 3.72
C SER A 193 4.62 -13.86 3.99
N VAL A 194 4.92 -14.73 3.01
CA VAL A 194 5.94 -15.78 3.13
C VAL A 194 7.32 -15.17 3.39
N GLY A 195 7.63 -14.04 2.76
CA GLY A 195 8.88 -13.30 3.01
C GLY A 195 8.99 -12.80 4.45
N ILE A 196 7.88 -12.32 5.02
CA ILE A 196 7.82 -11.90 6.44
C ILE A 196 7.97 -13.12 7.36
N TRP A 197 7.34 -14.25 7.03
CA TRP A 197 7.50 -15.49 7.78
C TRP A 197 8.95 -15.97 7.81
N ALA A 198 9.70 -15.82 6.71
CA ALA A 198 11.13 -16.15 6.63
C ALA A 198 12.00 -15.20 7.47
N MET A 199 11.63 -13.93 7.61
CA MET A 199 12.38 -12.96 8.43
C MET A 199 12.43 -13.38 9.90
N ARG A 200 13.60 -13.23 10.51
CA ARG A 200 13.82 -13.43 11.94
C ARG A 200 14.08 -12.08 12.62
N GLU A 201 13.07 -11.62 13.35
CA GLU A 201 13.15 -10.40 14.16
C GLU A 201 13.84 -10.71 15.51
N PRO A 202 15.00 -10.10 15.81
CA PRO A 202 15.56 -10.15 17.16
C PRO A 202 14.67 -9.34 18.12
N PRO A 203 14.59 -9.73 19.40
CA PRO A 203 13.91 -8.90 20.41
C PRO A 203 14.56 -7.51 20.46
N ALA A 204 13.77 -6.48 20.75
CA ALA A 204 14.30 -5.13 20.89
C ALA A 204 15.33 -5.04 22.04
N ASP A 205 16.48 -4.39 21.81
CA ASP A 205 17.57 -4.20 22.78
C ASP A 205 17.20 -3.34 24.00
N LYS A 206 15.98 -2.79 24.06
CA LYS A 206 15.53 -1.93 25.14
C LYS A 206 14.56 -2.71 26.03
N GLY A 207 14.93 -2.88 27.30
CA GLY A 207 14.02 -3.37 28.35
C GLY A 207 12.69 -2.60 28.27
N ALA A 208 11.58 -3.33 28.47
CA ALA A 208 10.21 -2.85 28.24
C ALA A 208 10.04 -1.37 28.64
N GLN A 209 10.11 -0.46 27.67
CA GLN A 209 9.78 0.94 27.95
C GLN A 209 8.31 0.95 28.34
N GLN A 210 8.02 1.44 29.55
CA GLN A 210 6.65 1.61 29.99
C GLN A 210 5.91 2.46 28.96
N ARG A 211 4.78 1.94 28.51
CA ARG A 211 3.93 2.61 27.54
C ARG A 211 3.47 3.94 28.14
N LEU A 212 3.88 5.05 27.53
CA LEU A 212 3.38 6.37 27.91
C LEU A 212 1.85 6.38 27.79
N GLY A 213 1.15 7.06 28.70
CA GLY A 213 -0.27 7.35 28.54
C GLY A 213 -0.50 8.16 27.25
N LEU A 214 -1.66 7.99 26.61
CA LEU A 214 -2.00 8.67 25.35
C LEU A 214 -1.75 10.19 25.43
N VAL A 215 -2.23 10.83 26.49
CA VAL A 215 -2.08 12.28 26.69
C VAL A 215 -0.61 12.69 26.80
N SER A 216 0.21 11.92 27.54
CA SER A 216 1.65 12.18 27.65
C SER A 216 2.39 11.95 26.33
N TYR A 217 1.97 10.98 25.52
CA TYR A 217 2.52 10.73 24.18
C TYR A 217 2.24 11.89 23.23
N PHE A 218 0.99 12.36 23.13
CA PHE A 218 0.67 13.51 22.30
C PHE A 218 1.33 14.81 22.79
N ARG A 219 1.49 14.98 24.11
CA ARG A 219 2.23 16.11 24.67
C ARG A 219 3.73 16.05 24.33
N SER A 220 4.34 14.86 24.28
CA SER A 220 5.75 14.72 23.90
C SER A 220 5.98 15.01 22.42
N LEU A 221 4.99 14.76 21.55
CA LEU A 221 5.04 15.10 20.12
C LEU A 221 5.07 16.62 19.85
N GLY A 222 4.57 17.45 20.77
CA GLY A 222 4.47 18.90 20.57
C GLY A 222 5.81 19.63 20.38
N LYS A 223 6.89 19.14 21.02
CA LYS A 223 8.24 19.71 20.86
C LYS A 223 8.83 19.44 19.45
N PRO A 224 8.89 18.19 18.96
CA PRO A 224 9.31 17.90 17.59
C PRO A 224 8.35 18.44 16.52
N PHE A 225 7.07 18.63 16.82
CA PHE A 225 6.11 19.19 15.86
C PHE A 225 6.53 20.56 15.31
N ARG A 226 7.13 21.43 16.14
CA ARG A 226 7.69 22.72 15.68
C ARG A 226 8.94 22.60 14.81
N ALA A 227 9.64 21.47 14.83
CA ALA A 227 10.74 21.20 13.90
C ALA A 227 10.22 20.59 12.59
N ILE A 228 9.12 19.82 12.66
CA ILE A 228 8.58 19.06 11.52
C ILE A 228 7.46 19.83 10.79
N TYR A 229 6.85 20.87 11.36
CA TYR A 229 5.72 21.56 10.72
C TYR A 229 6.07 22.14 9.34
N LYS A 230 7.32 22.61 9.13
CA LYS A 230 7.77 23.07 7.82
C LYS A 230 7.79 21.94 6.80
N LEU A 231 8.28 20.76 7.20
CA LEU A 231 8.23 19.55 6.38
C LEU A 231 6.78 19.16 6.09
N ALA A 232 5.92 19.10 7.12
CA ALA A 232 4.51 18.78 6.95
C ALA A 232 3.80 19.76 6.00
N PHE A 233 4.08 21.05 6.12
CA PHE A 233 3.53 22.09 5.25
C PHE A 233 3.99 21.94 3.81
N VAL A 234 5.28 21.70 3.58
CA VAL A 234 5.82 21.42 2.23
C VAL A 234 5.20 20.14 1.66
N THR A 235 5.06 19.09 2.46
CA THR A 235 4.39 17.84 2.03
C THR A 235 2.92 18.06 1.69
N LEU A 236 2.20 18.94 2.40
CA LEU A 236 0.84 19.30 2.06
C LEU A 236 0.78 20.06 0.72
N LEU A 237 1.67 21.04 0.52
CA LEU A 237 1.77 21.79 -0.74
C LEU A 237 2.11 20.90 -1.94
N THR A 238 3.04 19.96 -1.79
CA THR A 238 3.33 18.96 -2.84
C THR A 238 2.18 17.97 -3.01
N GLY A 239 1.44 17.64 -1.94
CA GLY A 239 0.22 16.85 -2.03
C GLY A 239 -0.83 17.48 -2.96
N PHE A 240 -1.00 18.80 -2.92
CA PHE A 240 -1.91 19.52 -3.81
C PHE A 240 -1.57 19.34 -5.29
N SER A 241 -0.27 19.33 -5.67
CA SER A 241 0.10 19.11 -7.07
C SER A 241 -0.16 17.67 -7.54
N LEU A 242 -0.16 16.71 -6.60
CA LEU A 242 -0.40 15.30 -6.89
C LEU A 242 -1.89 14.91 -6.84
N MET A 243 -2.78 15.78 -6.35
CA MET A 243 -4.23 15.50 -6.27
C MET A 243 -4.89 15.23 -7.63
N ALA A 244 -4.31 15.72 -8.73
CA ALA A 244 -4.85 15.52 -10.08
C ALA A 244 -4.63 14.08 -10.61
N ILE A 245 -3.68 13.34 -10.04
CA ILE A 245 -3.26 12.02 -10.55
C ILE A 245 -4.43 11.04 -10.76
N PRO A 246 -5.30 10.75 -9.77
CA PRO A 246 -6.40 9.81 -9.96
C PRO A 246 -7.43 10.26 -11.01
N PHE A 247 -7.46 11.55 -11.36
CA PHE A 247 -8.35 12.08 -12.38
C PHE A 247 -7.80 11.92 -13.80
N TYR A 248 -6.50 11.71 -13.99
CA TYR A 248 -5.92 11.56 -15.33
C TYR A 248 -6.46 10.34 -16.07
N ILE A 249 -6.63 9.20 -15.39
CA ILE A 249 -7.20 8.00 -16.02
C ILE A 249 -8.69 8.20 -16.36
N VAL A 250 -9.42 8.92 -15.49
CA VAL A 250 -10.84 9.22 -15.69
C VAL A 250 -11.00 10.16 -16.89
N ALA A 251 -10.17 11.20 -16.96
CA ALA A 251 -10.12 12.13 -18.08
C ALA A 251 -9.72 11.43 -19.39
N ALA A 252 -8.73 10.53 -19.37
CA ALA A 252 -8.34 9.73 -20.53
C ALA A 252 -9.52 8.90 -21.08
N LYS A 253 -10.29 8.25 -20.20
CA LYS A 253 -11.48 7.48 -20.59
C LYS A 253 -12.61 8.37 -21.11
N GLN A 254 -12.95 9.45 -20.41
CA GLN A 254 -14.12 10.28 -20.72
C GLN A 254 -13.91 11.25 -21.88
N LEU A 255 -12.74 11.88 -21.98
CA LEU A 255 -12.47 12.92 -22.99
C LEU A 255 -11.85 12.35 -24.28
N PHE A 256 -11.07 11.28 -24.16
CA PHE A 256 -10.29 10.74 -25.28
C PHE A 256 -10.74 9.33 -25.71
N ASN A 257 -11.81 8.79 -25.12
CA ASN A 257 -12.29 7.42 -25.35
C ASN A 257 -11.17 6.38 -25.25
N ALA A 258 -10.23 6.59 -24.31
CA ALA A 258 -9.10 5.70 -24.16
C ALA A 258 -9.58 4.27 -23.82
N PRO A 259 -9.00 3.24 -24.46
CA PRO A 259 -9.41 1.87 -24.21
C PRO A 259 -9.02 1.45 -22.78
N PRO A 260 -9.69 0.46 -22.16
CA PRO A 260 -9.41 0.05 -20.77
C PRO A 260 -7.94 -0.28 -20.48
N GLU A 261 -7.21 -0.75 -21.49
CA GLU A 261 -5.78 -1.08 -21.44
C GLU A 261 -4.88 0.15 -21.26
N ALA A 262 -5.38 1.37 -21.52
CA ALA A 262 -4.67 2.62 -21.23
C ALA A 262 -4.22 2.70 -19.76
N THR A 263 -4.98 2.07 -18.85
CA THR A 263 -4.64 1.94 -17.43
C THR A 263 -3.27 1.30 -17.22
N ALA A 264 -2.92 0.28 -18.00
CA ALA A 264 -1.61 -0.39 -17.92
C ALA A 264 -0.47 0.53 -18.35
N PHE A 265 -0.67 1.32 -19.40
CA PHE A 265 0.31 2.31 -19.85
C PHE A 265 0.52 3.40 -18.79
N CYS A 266 -0.55 3.87 -18.14
CA CYS A 266 -0.43 4.85 -17.05
C CYS A 266 0.36 4.30 -15.86
N ILE A 267 0.11 3.06 -15.43
CA ILE A 267 0.88 2.42 -14.34
C ILE A 267 2.34 2.29 -14.75
N ALA A 268 2.62 1.80 -15.97
CA ALA A 268 4.00 1.66 -16.46
C ALA A 268 4.73 3.01 -16.51
N ALA A 269 4.07 4.07 -16.98
CA ALA A 269 4.62 5.42 -17.00
C ALA A 269 4.91 5.97 -15.60
N LEU A 270 4.00 5.77 -14.64
CA LEU A 270 4.21 6.16 -13.24
C LEU A 270 5.40 5.43 -12.63
N VAL A 271 5.51 4.12 -12.86
CA VAL A 271 6.63 3.30 -12.36
C VAL A 271 7.94 3.75 -13.00
N ALA A 272 7.97 3.95 -14.32
CA ALA A 272 9.17 4.42 -15.02
C ALA A 272 9.62 5.82 -14.55
N GLY A 273 8.67 6.74 -14.37
CA GLY A 273 8.94 8.07 -13.81
C GLY A 273 9.51 8.00 -12.40
N SER A 274 8.95 7.15 -11.55
CA SER A 274 9.45 6.93 -10.18
C SER A 274 10.87 6.33 -10.15
N LEU A 275 11.19 5.44 -11.11
CA LEU A 275 12.53 4.88 -11.25
C LEU A 275 13.53 5.94 -11.68
N ALA A 276 13.21 6.72 -12.72
CA ALA A 276 14.08 7.79 -13.19
C ALA A 276 14.38 8.83 -12.09
N ALA A 277 13.35 9.20 -11.30
CA ALA A 277 13.50 10.12 -10.19
C ALA A 277 14.40 9.60 -9.05
N ASN A 278 14.58 8.28 -8.91
CA ASN A 278 15.50 7.72 -7.91
C ASN A 278 16.98 7.81 -8.34
N PHE A 279 17.26 8.11 -9.61
CA PHE A 279 18.62 8.28 -10.15
C PHE A 279 19.02 9.74 -10.40
N ALA A 280 18.08 10.69 -10.25
CA ALA A 280 18.29 12.13 -10.40
C ALA A 280 18.59 12.79 -9.04
#